data_AF-A0A520DJE2-F1
#
_entry.id   AF-A0A520DJE2-F1
#
_cell.length_a   1.000
_cell.length_b   1.000
_cell.length_c   1.000
_cell.angle_alpha   90.00
_cell.angle_beta   90.00
_cell.angle_gamma   90.00
#
_symmetry.space_group_name_H-M   'P 1'
#
loop_
_entity.id
_entity.type
_entity.pdbx_description
1 polymer ?
#
loop_
_entity_poly.entity_id
_entity_poly.type
_entity_poly.pdbx_seq_one_letter_code
_entity_poly.pdbx_strand_id
1 'polypeptide(L)'
;MKRYCFLLLLASMILACRNKETKKVEVNTKTFMVDADTTLVDTLLLSEKDTAFVIKPKVAKDPTLQEKKVFEINVLFSNKKWPTLNFKQAIGADIYLVKDLDDDNKPELLLRPEWFSSCWASINLFSLKDNTWKMVKNGSMYFCADEYPLAKRIEEKNNKYYLLTDSLVEDKFIINKNEIKF
;
A
#
# COMPACT_ATOMS: atom_id res chain seq x y z
N MET A 1 24.46 -24.47 -60.99
CA MET A 1 23.91 -24.64 -59.61
C MET A 1 24.24 -23.48 -58.65
N LYS A 2 24.51 -22.24 -59.09
CA LYS A 2 24.79 -21.09 -58.19
C LYS A 2 23.74 -19.98 -58.19
N ARG A 3 22.83 -19.96 -59.18
CA ARG A 3 21.78 -18.91 -59.32
C ARG A 3 20.48 -19.21 -58.55
N TYR A 4 20.18 -20.47 -58.25
CA TYR A 4 18.95 -20.84 -57.53
C TYR A 4 19.05 -20.72 -56.00
N CYS A 5 20.26 -20.84 -55.42
CA CYS A 5 20.46 -20.62 -53.99
C CYS A 5 20.25 -19.16 -53.57
N PHE A 6 20.55 -18.19 -54.46
CA PHE A 6 20.38 -16.76 -54.14
C PHE A 6 18.91 -16.33 -54.15
N LEU A 7 18.06 -16.95 -54.99
CA LEU A 7 16.63 -16.67 -55.05
C LEU A 7 15.86 -17.26 -53.85
N LEU A 8 16.30 -18.41 -53.31
CA LEU A 8 15.73 -19.01 -52.11
C LEU A 8 16.07 -18.23 -50.81
N LEU A 9 17.22 -17.56 -50.77
CA LEU A 9 17.63 -16.72 -49.63
C LEU A 9 16.89 -15.37 -49.56
N LEU A 10 16.41 -14.83 -50.69
CA LEU A 10 15.58 -13.62 -50.68
C LEU A 10 14.13 -13.92 -50.28
N ALA A 11 13.61 -15.11 -50.56
CA ALA A 11 12.24 -15.49 -50.20
C ALA A 11 12.07 -15.75 -48.69
N SER A 12 13.12 -16.19 -47.98
CA SER A 12 13.05 -16.44 -46.53
C SER A 12 13.10 -15.18 -45.68
N MET A 13 13.59 -14.05 -46.20
CA MET A 13 13.61 -12.77 -45.46
C MET A 13 12.23 -12.10 -45.38
N ILE A 14 11.29 -12.42 -46.28
CA ILE A 14 9.97 -11.77 -46.32
C ILE A 14 8.97 -12.43 -45.36
N LEU A 15 9.20 -13.69 -44.93
CA LEU A 15 8.34 -14.38 -43.94
C LEU A 15 8.67 -14.08 -42.48
N ALA A 16 9.79 -13.41 -42.18
CA ALA A 16 10.19 -13.11 -40.81
C ALA A 16 9.42 -11.93 -40.18
N CYS A 17 8.69 -11.15 -40.99
CA CYS A 17 7.77 -10.11 -40.50
C CYS A 17 6.36 -10.69 -40.28
N ARG A 18 6.24 -11.79 -39.53
CA ARG A 18 4.95 -12.26 -39.02
C ARG A 18 4.54 -11.38 -37.83
N ASN A 19 3.54 -10.54 -38.08
CA ASN A 19 2.59 -9.95 -37.13
C ASN A 19 2.99 -10.08 -35.65
N LYS A 20 3.70 -9.07 -35.13
CA LYS A 20 3.45 -8.67 -33.74
C LYS A 20 2.05 -8.08 -33.73
N GLU A 21 1.05 -8.89 -33.42
CA GLU A 21 -0.26 -8.37 -33.03
C GLU A 21 -0.04 -7.43 -31.85
N THR A 22 -0.06 -6.13 -32.13
CA THR A 22 -0.18 -5.11 -31.11
C THR A 22 -1.55 -5.30 -30.48
N LYS A 23 -1.61 -6.07 -29.40
CA LYS A 23 -2.76 -6.07 -28.50
C LYS A 23 -2.99 -4.61 -28.13
N LYS A 24 -4.09 -4.04 -28.62
CA LYS A 24 -4.58 -2.73 -28.18
C LYS A 24 -4.91 -2.88 -26.71
N VAL A 25 -3.98 -2.49 -25.86
CA VAL A 25 -4.23 -2.39 -24.42
C VAL A 25 -5.05 -1.13 -24.23
N GLU A 26 -6.35 -1.30 -24.00
CA GLU A 26 -7.23 -0.20 -23.64
C GLU A 26 -6.88 0.24 -22.21
N VAL A 27 -6.16 1.36 -22.08
CA VAL A 27 -5.84 1.95 -20.79
C VAL A 27 -7.03 2.81 -20.35
N ASN A 28 -7.98 2.20 -19.66
CA ASN A 28 -9.03 2.93 -18.97
C ASN A 28 -8.42 3.51 -17.67
N THR A 29 -8.12 4.81 -17.62
CA THR A 29 -7.61 5.47 -16.40
C THR A 29 -8.76 6.06 -15.60
N LYS A 30 -8.87 5.73 -14.31
CA LYS A 30 -9.64 6.58 -13.38
C LYS A 30 -8.72 7.74 -13.00
N THR A 31 -9.08 8.94 -13.44
CA THR A 31 -8.42 10.17 -13.01
C THR A 31 -9.02 10.56 -11.67
N PHE A 32 -8.18 10.80 -10.66
CA PHE A 32 -8.57 11.54 -9.47
C PHE A 32 -7.86 12.88 -9.51
N MET A 33 -8.59 13.95 -9.23
CA MET A 33 -8.03 15.29 -9.14
C MET A 33 -7.77 15.61 -7.69
N VAL A 34 -6.57 16.11 -7.40
CA VAL A 34 -6.21 16.63 -6.09
C VAL A 34 -5.92 18.12 -6.25
N ASP A 35 -6.31 18.90 -5.26
CA ASP A 35 -5.90 20.29 -5.18
C ASP A 35 -4.44 20.34 -4.75
N ALA A 36 -3.57 20.62 -5.72
CA ALA A 36 -2.14 20.67 -5.52
C ALA A 36 -1.72 21.77 -4.56
N ASP A 37 -2.53 22.79 -4.28
CA ASP A 37 -2.19 23.87 -3.35
C ASP A 37 -2.42 23.48 -1.89
N THR A 38 -3.35 22.56 -1.64
CA THR A 38 -3.77 22.16 -0.28
C THR A 38 -3.35 20.73 0.10
N THR A 39 -2.96 19.89 -0.87
CA THR A 39 -2.64 18.48 -0.64
C THR A 39 -1.28 18.05 -1.18
N LEU A 40 -0.75 16.96 -0.62
CA LEU A 40 0.41 16.22 -1.09
C LEU A 40 -0.03 14.79 -1.42
N VAL A 41 0.70 14.14 -2.32
CA VAL A 41 0.46 12.74 -2.69
C VAL A 41 1.77 11.98 -2.57
N ASP A 42 1.80 10.99 -1.69
CA ASP A 42 2.86 9.99 -1.66
C ASP A 42 2.43 8.77 -2.45
N THR A 43 3.38 8.09 -3.07
CA THR A 43 3.14 6.88 -3.86
C THR A 43 3.91 5.73 -3.23
N LEU A 44 3.22 4.63 -2.93
CA LEU A 44 3.81 3.42 -2.37
C LEU A 44 3.51 2.22 -3.26
N LEU A 45 4.55 1.47 -3.62
CA LEU A 45 4.39 0.20 -4.33
C LEU A 45 3.93 -0.87 -3.34
N LEU A 46 2.75 -1.45 -3.56
CA LEU A 46 2.20 -2.51 -2.70
C LEU A 46 2.59 -3.89 -3.20
N SER A 47 2.65 -4.07 -4.52
CA SER A 47 3.06 -5.29 -5.21
C SER A 47 3.60 -4.94 -6.60
N GLU A 48 4.04 -5.93 -7.37
CA GLU A 48 4.44 -5.71 -8.78
C GLU A 48 3.34 -5.09 -9.65
N LYS A 49 2.07 -5.21 -9.25
CA LYS A 49 0.91 -4.79 -10.04
C LYS A 49 0.07 -3.70 -9.37
N ASP A 50 0.26 -3.48 -8.08
CA ASP A 50 -0.56 -2.60 -7.28
C ASP A 50 0.27 -1.50 -6.61
N THR A 51 -0.25 -0.28 -6.71
CA THR A 51 0.30 0.94 -6.13
C THR A 51 -0.79 1.60 -5.30
N ALA A 52 -0.40 2.17 -4.18
CA ALA A 52 -1.26 3.03 -3.38
C ALA A 52 -0.78 4.48 -3.41
N PHE A 53 -1.75 5.38 -3.34
CA PHE A 53 -1.54 6.82 -3.31
C PHE A 53 -2.09 7.34 -1.98
N VAL A 54 -1.20 7.85 -1.13
CA VAL A 54 -1.58 8.47 0.15
C VAL A 54 -1.75 9.96 -0.09
N ILE A 55 -3.00 10.41 -0.15
CA ILE A 55 -3.37 11.81 -0.29
C ILE A 55 -3.44 12.41 1.11
N LYS A 56 -2.57 13.38 1.38
CA LYS A 56 -2.38 13.97 2.71
C LYS A 56 -2.41 15.51 2.67
N PRO A 57 -2.77 16.19 3.76
CA PRO A 57 -2.81 17.65 3.78
C PRO A 57 -1.40 18.25 3.70
N LYS A 58 -1.27 19.44 3.09
CA LYS A 58 -0.05 20.24 3.20
C LYS A 58 0.05 20.85 4.59
N VAL A 59 1.05 20.40 5.35
CA VAL A 59 1.25 20.83 6.74
C VAL A 59 2.23 22.01 6.87
N ALA A 60 3.12 22.25 5.90
CA ALA A 60 4.20 23.23 6.08
C ALA A 60 3.79 24.72 5.88
N LYS A 61 2.52 25.04 5.64
CA LYS A 61 2.09 26.39 5.22
C LYS A 61 0.78 26.91 5.81
N ASP A 62 0.17 26.22 6.77
CA ASP A 62 -1.15 26.60 7.26
C ASP A 62 -1.08 27.21 8.68
N PRO A 63 -1.12 28.54 8.84
CA PRO A 63 -1.16 29.17 10.17
C PRO A 63 -2.40 28.77 10.98
N THR A 64 -3.43 28.19 10.35
CA THR A 64 -4.65 27.65 10.99
C THR A 64 -4.51 26.18 11.40
N LEU A 65 -3.32 25.56 11.26
CA LEU A 65 -3.04 24.20 11.75
C LEU A 65 -3.41 24.00 13.23
N GLN A 66 -3.30 25.05 14.05
CA GLN A 66 -3.74 25.04 15.44
C GLN A 66 -5.28 25.03 15.60
N GLU A 67 -6.01 25.53 14.60
CA GLU A 67 -7.48 25.57 14.56
C GLU A 67 -8.08 24.30 13.95
N LYS A 68 -7.32 23.58 13.12
CA LYS A 68 -7.76 22.35 12.47
C LYS A 68 -7.81 21.19 13.45
N LYS A 69 -9.03 20.90 13.93
CA LYS A 69 -9.31 19.85 14.93
C LYS A 69 -9.11 18.42 14.43
N VAL A 70 -9.12 18.18 13.10
CA VAL A 70 -9.02 16.85 12.51
C VAL A 70 -8.16 16.88 11.24
N PHE A 71 -7.12 16.04 11.21
CA PHE A 71 -6.35 15.73 10.02
C PHE A 71 -6.83 14.40 9.45
N GLU A 72 -7.04 14.34 8.15
CA GLU A 72 -7.52 13.13 7.48
C GLU A 72 -6.63 12.87 6.26
N ILE A 73 -6.38 11.59 6.01
CA ILE A 73 -5.71 11.10 4.80
C ILE A 73 -6.65 10.16 4.05
N ASN A 74 -6.43 10.05 2.75
CA ASN A 74 -7.12 9.11 1.89
C ASN A 74 -6.09 8.22 1.20
N VAL A 75 -6.28 6.91 1.25
CA VAL A 75 -5.45 5.95 0.52
C VAL A 75 -6.25 5.42 -0.66
N LEU A 76 -5.79 5.75 -1.87
CA LEU A 76 -6.35 5.26 -3.12
C LEU A 76 -5.47 4.15 -3.67
N PHE A 77 -6.04 3.24 -4.45
CA PHE A 77 -5.35 2.07 -4.98
C PHE A 77 -5.45 2.03 -6.51
N SER A 78 -4.37 1.61 -7.18
CA SER A 78 -4.40 1.30 -8.61
C SER A 78 -5.30 0.11 -8.92
N ASN A 79 -5.43 -0.83 -7.97
CA ASN A 79 -6.43 -1.89 -8.01
C ASN A 79 -7.83 -1.30 -7.83
N LYS A 80 -8.55 -1.15 -8.94
CA LYS A 80 -9.88 -0.53 -8.97
C LYS A 80 -10.96 -1.27 -8.16
N LYS A 81 -10.69 -2.51 -7.73
CA LYS A 81 -11.61 -3.29 -6.89
C LYS A 81 -11.52 -2.89 -5.42
N TRP A 82 -10.44 -2.22 -5.00
CA TRP A 82 -10.29 -1.81 -3.62
C TRP A 82 -10.91 -0.43 -3.41
N PRO A 83 -11.78 -0.27 -2.40
CA PRO A 83 -12.36 1.02 -2.07
C PRO A 83 -11.27 1.94 -1.48
N THR A 84 -11.50 3.25 -1.52
CA THR A 84 -10.66 4.21 -0.81
C THR A 84 -10.67 3.90 0.69
N LEU A 85 -9.52 3.93 1.33
CA LEU A 85 -9.40 3.90 2.80
C LEU A 85 -9.28 5.33 3.31
N ASN A 86 -10.24 5.77 4.12
CA ASN A 86 -10.20 7.06 4.80
C ASN A 86 -9.70 6.86 6.23
N PHE A 87 -8.68 7.61 6.63
CA PHE A 87 -8.12 7.52 7.98
C PHE A 87 -8.02 8.91 8.61
N LYS A 88 -8.50 9.04 9.85
CA LYS A 88 -8.48 10.29 10.61
C LYS A 88 -7.33 10.31 11.60
N GLN A 89 -6.96 11.50 12.07
CA GLN A 89 -5.82 11.72 12.97
C GLN A 89 -4.48 11.29 12.35
N ALA A 90 -4.28 11.66 11.08
CA ALA A 90 -3.03 11.40 10.37
C ALA A 90 -2.68 12.57 9.46
N ILE A 91 -1.38 12.86 9.34
CA ILE A 91 -0.83 13.83 8.38
C ILE A 91 -0.10 13.17 7.21
N GLY A 92 -0.11 11.84 7.18
CA GLY A 92 0.53 10.95 6.22
C GLY A 92 0.40 9.52 6.73
N ALA A 93 0.93 8.54 6.00
CA ALA A 93 0.97 7.16 6.47
C ALA A 93 2.00 6.32 5.71
N ASP A 94 2.60 5.38 6.43
CA ASP A 94 3.17 4.18 5.82
C ASP A 94 2.10 3.11 5.72
N ILE A 95 2.17 2.33 4.65
CA ILE A 95 1.27 1.22 4.41
C ILE A 95 2.05 0.00 3.96
N TYR A 96 1.55 -1.17 4.32
CA TYR A 96 2.12 -2.44 3.91
C TYR A 96 0.99 -3.43 3.61
N LEU A 97 1.04 -4.04 2.42
CA LEU A 97 0.08 -5.08 2.03
C LEU A 97 0.51 -6.40 2.66
N VAL A 98 -0.37 -6.98 3.46
CA VAL A 98 -0.19 -8.28 4.08
C VAL A 98 -0.85 -9.32 3.18
N LYS A 99 -0.39 -10.58 3.24
CA LYS A 99 -1.11 -11.69 2.63
C LYS A 99 -2.52 -11.83 3.21
N ASP A 100 -3.36 -12.61 2.56
CA ASP A 100 -4.66 -13.05 3.10
C ASP A 100 -4.45 -13.82 4.41
N LEU A 101 -5.04 -13.31 5.48
CA LEU A 101 -4.94 -13.83 6.84
C LEU A 101 -6.22 -14.55 7.29
N ASP A 102 -7.32 -14.45 6.54
CA ASP A 102 -8.62 -15.02 6.93
C ASP A 102 -9.32 -15.88 5.87
N ASP A 103 -8.55 -16.25 4.85
CA ASP A 103 -8.90 -17.19 3.79
C ASP A 103 -10.08 -16.71 2.93
N ASP A 104 -10.31 -15.39 2.84
CA ASP A 104 -11.38 -14.79 2.02
C ASP A 104 -10.94 -14.40 0.58
N ASN A 105 -9.71 -14.75 0.22
CA ASN A 105 -8.98 -14.41 -1.01
C ASN A 105 -8.73 -12.91 -1.21
N LYS A 106 -8.70 -12.12 -0.12
CA LYS A 106 -8.31 -10.71 -0.16
C LYS A 106 -7.18 -10.45 0.83
N PRO A 107 -6.26 -9.54 0.51
CA PRO A 107 -5.18 -9.20 1.43
C PRO A 107 -5.65 -8.29 2.55
N GLU A 108 -4.97 -8.37 3.69
CA GLU A 108 -5.01 -7.35 4.73
C GLU A 108 -4.07 -6.18 4.41
N LEU A 109 -4.35 -5.01 5.01
CA LEU A 109 -3.54 -3.81 4.88
C LEU A 109 -3.12 -3.30 6.26
N LEU A 110 -1.82 -3.21 6.49
CA LEU A 110 -1.26 -2.49 7.63
C LEU A 110 -1.11 -1.01 7.29
N LEU A 111 -1.51 -0.16 8.22
CA LEU A 111 -1.36 1.29 8.14
C LEU A 111 -0.77 1.83 9.45
N ARG A 112 0.34 2.56 9.33
CA ARG A 112 0.95 3.38 10.39
C ARG A 112 0.74 4.85 10.03
N PRO A 113 -0.09 5.61 10.75
CA PRO A 113 -0.27 7.02 10.48
C PRO A 113 0.98 7.81 10.91
N GLU A 114 1.32 8.83 10.14
CA GLU A 114 2.31 9.84 10.51
C GLU A 114 1.67 10.90 11.41
N TRP A 115 2.46 11.40 12.37
CA TRP A 115 2.09 12.51 13.23
C TRP A 115 3.30 13.42 13.50
N PHE A 116 3.03 14.66 13.89
CA PHE A 116 4.01 15.76 13.94
C PHE A 116 5.28 15.47 14.74
N SER A 117 5.17 14.75 15.87
CA SER A 117 6.25 14.74 16.86
C SER A 117 6.18 13.54 17.80
N SER A 118 6.23 12.33 17.27
CA SER A 118 6.44 11.14 18.09
C SER A 118 6.92 9.96 17.25
N CYS A 119 7.90 9.24 17.78
CA CYS A 119 8.29 7.92 17.29
C CYS A 119 7.26 6.84 17.65
N TRP A 120 6.32 7.14 18.55
CA TRP A 120 5.17 6.30 18.85
C TRP A 120 4.01 6.63 17.91
N ALA A 121 3.59 5.62 17.16
CA ALA A 121 2.42 5.68 16.29
C ALA A 121 1.48 4.51 16.61
N SER A 122 0.23 4.62 16.18
CA SER A 122 -0.61 3.43 16.09
C SER A 122 -0.17 2.55 14.91
N ILE A 123 -0.45 1.27 15.01
CA ILE A 123 -0.41 0.33 13.90
C ILE A 123 -1.80 -0.26 13.74
N ASN A 124 -2.35 -0.19 12.54
CA ASN A 124 -3.76 -0.47 12.27
C ASN A 124 -3.85 -1.51 11.15
N LEU A 125 -4.41 -2.66 11.45
CA LEU A 125 -4.64 -3.74 10.50
C LEU A 125 -6.08 -3.66 9.99
N PHE A 126 -6.22 -3.52 8.68
CA PHE A 126 -7.50 -3.49 7.98
C PHE A 126 -7.71 -4.75 7.16
N SER A 127 -8.94 -5.24 7.11
CA SER A 127 -9.37 -6.28 6.18
C SER A 127 -10.50 -5.75 5.29
N LEU A 128 -10.60 -6.26 4.06
CA LEU A 128 -11.57 -5.80 3.06
C LEU A 128 -12.88 -6.61 3.16
N LYS A 129 -13.84 -6.06 3.90
CA LYS A 129 -15.16 -6.67 4.17
C LYS A 129 -16.28 -5.82 3.60
N ASP A 130 -17.22 -6.45 2.89
CA ASP A 130 -18.38 -5.79 2.28
C ASP A 130 -18.00 -4.59 1.40
N ASN A 131 -16.89 -4.70 0.66
CA ASN A 131 -16.33 -3.62 -0.16
C ASN A 131 -15.98 -2.35 0.64
N THR A 132 -15.59 -2.53 1.91
CA THR A 132 -15.07 -1.49 2.80
C THR A 132 -13.87 -1.99 3.58
N TRP A 133 -12.88 -1.12 3.82
CA TRP A 133 -11.78 -1.44 4.72
C TRP A 133 -12.24 -1.32 6.17
N LYS A 134 -12.28 -2.45 6.88
CA LYS A 134 -12.64 -2.50 8.31
C LYS A 134 -11.40 -2.78 9.14
N MET A 135 -11.18 -1.98 10.18
CA MET A 135 -10.08 -2.23 11.11
C MET A 135 -10.39 -3.48 11.94
N VAL A 136 -9.54 -4.50 11.85
CA VAL A 136 -9.70 -5.78 12.57
C VAL A 136 -8.80 -5.87 13.80
N LYS A 137 -7.68 -5.13 13.80
CA LYS A 137 -6.76 -5.08 14.93
C LYS A 137 -6.00 -3.76 14.94
N ASN A 138 -5.64 -3.28 16.13
CA ASN A 138 -4.70 -2.17 16.28
C ASN A 138 -3.77 -2.38 17.48
N GLY A 139 -2.78 -1.50 17.58
CA GLY A 139 -1.92 -1.34 18.73
C GLY A 139 -0.95 -0.19 18.54
N SER A 140 0.13 -0.20 19.31
CA SER A 140 1.21 0.79 19.24
C SER A 140 2.45 0.24 18.56
N MET A 141 3.21 1.12 17.92
CA MET A 141 4.49 0.84 17.30
C MET A 141 5.44 2.02 17.58
N TYR A 142 6.65 1.70 18.02
CA TYR A 142 7.77 2.63 18.04
C TYR A 142 8.60 2.44 16.77
N PHE A 143 8.45 3.34 15.81
CA PHE A 143 9.02 3.16 14.47
C PHE A 143 10.43 3.73 14.31
N CYS A 144 10.97 4.39 15.34
CA CYS A 144 12.33 4.91 15.31
C CYS A 144 13.39 3.87 15.70
N ALA A 145 12.97 2.69 16.18
CA ALA A 145 13.85 1.54 16.33
C ALA A 145 13.64 0.61 15.11
N ASP A 146 14.68 0.41 14.31
CA ASP A 146 14.61 -0.36 13.06
C ASP A 146 14.40 -1.88 13.27
N GLU A 147 14.29 -2.34 14.52
CA GLU A 147 14.20 -3.77 14.86
C GLU A 147 12.94 -4.44 14.28
N TYR A 148 11.82 -3.72 14.24
CA TYR A 148 10.54 -4.22 13.76
C TYR A 148 9.84 -3.21 12.84
N PRO A 149 10.26 -3.10 11.56
CA PRO A 149 9.59 -2.25 10.59
C PRO A 149 8.16 -2.75 10.31
N LEU A 150 7.31 -1.91 9.72
CA LEU A 150 5.88 -2.19 9.48
C LEU A 150 5.65 -3.55 8.81
N ALA A 151 6.50 -3.91 7.84
CA ALA A 151 6.42 -5.17 7.09
C ALA A 151 6.63 -6.44 7.93
N LYS A 152 7.26 -6.32 9.11
CA LYS A 152 7.56 -7.44 10.01
C LYS A 152 6.62 -7.51 11.22
N ARG A 153 5.47 -6.81 11.17
CA ARG A 153 4.54 -6.69 12.30
C ARG A 153 3.46 -7.77 12.38
N ILE A 154 3.44 -8.69 11.41
CA ILE A 154 2.56 -9.86 11.43
C ILE A 154 3.42 -11.11 11.65
N GLU A 155 3.11 -11.85 12.71
CA GLU A 155 3.69 -13.16 13.00
C GLU A 155 2.66 -14.26 12.78
N GLU A 156 3.06 -15.34 12.12
CA GLU A 156 2.26 -16.55 11.97
C GLU A 156 2.84 -17.65 12.87
N LYS A 157 1.98 -18.27 13.69
CA LYS A 157 2.36 -19.38 14.57
C LYS A 157 1.18 -20.30 14.83
N ASN A 158 1.38 -21.61 14.69
CA ASN A 158 0.37 -22.63 14.95
C ASN A 158 -0.97 -22.36 14.22
N ASN A 159 -0.89 -21.97 12.93
CA ASN A 159 -2.05 -21.64 12.11
C ASN A 159 -2.90 -20.47 12.66
N LYS A 160 -2.26 -19.55 13.38
CA LYS A 160 -2.83 -18.30 13.89
C LYS A 160 -1.95 -17.13 13.52
N TYR A 161 -2.56 -15.96 13.41
CA TYR A 161 -1.86 -14.71 13.12
C TYR A 161 -1.87 -13.77 14.32
N TYR A 162 -0.76 -13.06 14.50
CA TYR A 162 -0.53 -12.14 15.61
C TYR A 162 -0.02 -10.80 15.09
N LEU A 163 -0.58 -9.71 15.62
CA LEU A 163 -0.05 -8.37 15.44
C LEU A 163 1.00 -8.10 16.53
N LEU A 164 2.24 -7.82 16.12
CA LEU A 164 3.34 -7.44 17.00
C LEU A 164 3.27 -5.95 17.32
N THR A 165 3.10 -5.60 18.60
CA THR A 165 2.93 -4.20 19.04
C THR A 165 3.91 -3.86 20.15
N ASP A 166 4.30 -2.60 20.22
CA ASP A 166 5.31 -2.14 21.17
C ASP A 166 4.66 -1.52 22.40
N SER A 167 5.26 -1.72 23.57
CA SER A 167 4.90 -1.01 24.80
C SER A 167 6.14 -0.68 25.63
N LEU A 168 6.00 0.25 26.56
CA LEU A 168 7.00 0.57 27.58
C LEU A 168 6.47 0.17 28.96
N VAL A 169 7.24 -0.66 29.67
CA VAL A 169 6.97 -1.02 31.07
C VAL A 169 8.27 -0.88 31.84
N GLU A 170 8.28 -0.07 32.90
CA GLU A 170 9.49 0.22 33.69
C GLU A 170 10.71 0.60 32.83
N ASP A 171 10.48 1.49 31.86
CA ASP A 171 11.48 1.96 30.88
C ASP A 171 12.10 0.87 30.00
N LYS A 172 11.51 -0.33 29.97
CA LYS A 172 11.91 -1.42 29.07
C LYS A 172 10.94 -1.51 27.91
N PHE A 173 11.51 -1.65 26.73
CA PHE A 173 10.76 -1.92 25.51
C PHE A 173 10.28 -3.37 25.50
N ILE A 174 8.99 -3.56 25.23
CA ILE A 174 8.36 -4.88 25.20
C ILE A 174 7.60 -5.04 23.89
N ILE A 175 7.83 -6.18 23.23
CA ILE A 175 7.03 -6.62 22.09
C ILE A 175 5.88 -7.51 22.59
N ASN A 176 4.66 -7.05 22.38
CA ASN A 176 3.45 -7.80 22.67
C ASN A 176 2.98 -8.55 21.42
N LYS A 177 2.43 -9.75 21.63
CA LYS A 177 1.86 -10.59 20.58
C LYS A 177 0.35 -10.64 20.74
N ASN A 178 -0.37 -9.92 19.89
CA ASN A 178 -1.83 -9.83 19.98
C ASN A 178 -2.48 -10.68 18.90
N GLU A 179 -3.16 -11.77 19.28
CA GLU A 179 -3.88 -12.62 18.33
C GLU A 179 -4.90 -11.81 17.52
N ILE A 180 -4.88 -11.99 16.21
CA ILE A 180 -5.82 -11.37 15.26
C ILE A 180 -7.04 -12.28 15.17
N LYS A 181 -8.23 -11.68 15.29
CA LYS A 181 -9.52 -12.38 15.16
C LYS A 181 -10.34 -11.61 14.13
N PHE A 182 -10.93 -12.34 13.19
CA PHE A 182 -11.71 -11.83 12.07
C PHE A 182 -13.21 -11.95 12.35
#